data_AF-A0A146LKA2-F1
#
_entry.id   AF-A0A146LKA2-F1
#
_cell.length_a   1.000
_cell.length_b   1.000
_cell.length_c   1.000
_cell.angle_alpha   90.00
_cell.angle_beta   90.00
_cell.angle_gamma   90.00
#
_symmetry.space_group_name_H-M   'P 1'
#
loop_
_entity.id
_entity.type
_entity.pdbx_description
1 polymer ?
#
loop_
_entity_poly.entity_id
_entity_poly.type
_entity_poly.pdbx_seq_one_letter_code
_entity_poly.pdbx_strand_id
1 'polypeptide(L)'
;MSKVRNKVFWRYEFPIIILQKTSIDNCVLIPHNCDFSAPQQYLSRLEEANLKWNKTYGSVPTKSKSNKKCASKKVKFAEGKDLAKVKRLVAWDFAHRAARVGPWEMYYRDSQRFKSRISSLSSVISPVLAQSHRKKIYTQRFQT
;
A
#
# COMPACT_ATOMS: atom_id res chain seq x y z
N MET A 1 -52.14 8.45 -26.57
CA MET A 1 -52.00 7.25 -25.70
C MET A 1 -50.55 7.13 -25.26
N SER A 2 -50.37 7.09 -23.95
CA SER A 2 -49.12 7.19 -23.21
C SER A 2 -48.27 5.91 -23.26
N LYS A 3 -46.94 6.04 -23.22
CA LYS A 3 -46.09 5.14 -22.42
C LYS A 3 -44.72 5.77 -22.12
N VAL A 4 -44.69 6.63 -21.11
CA VAL A 4 -43.45 6.95 -20.37
C VAL A 4 -43.04 5.66 -19.66
N ARG A 5 -41.81 5.17 -19.89
CA ARG A 5 -41.17 4.17 -19.04
C ARG A 5 -39.91 4.76 -18.43
N ASN A 6 -40.12 5.42 -17.30
CA ASN A 6 -39.08 5.63 -16.31
C ASN A 6 -38.70 4.28 -15.69
N LYS A 7 -37.39 3.99 -15.62
CA LYS A 7 -36.67 3.38 -14.49
C LYS A 7 -35.38 2.73 -14.96
N VAL A 8 -34.25 3.38 -14.70
CA VAL A 8 -33.05 2.66 -14.24
C VAL A 8 -32.58 3.40 -12.99
N PHE A 9 -33.08 2.91 -11.86
CA PHE A 9 -32.70 3.34 -10.54
C PHE A 9 -31.34 2.69 -10.26
N TRP A 10 -30.26 3.46 -10.31
CA TRP A 10 -28.96 2.99 -9.83
C TRP A 10 -29.02 2.90 -8.32
N ARG A 11 -29.42 1.73 -7.82
CA ARG A 11 -29.23 1.37 -6.43
C ARG A 11 -27.81 0.84 -6.29
N TYR A 12 -26.87 1.76 -6.09
CA TYR A 12 -25.56 1.40 -5.54
C TYR A 12 -25.78 1.03 -4.07
N GLU A 13 -26.14 -0.22 -3.81
CA GLU A 13 -25.97 -0.80 -2.48
C GLU A 13 -24.49 -1.11 -2.30
N PHE A 14 -23.76 -0.14 -1.76
CA PHE A 14 -22.48 -0.43 -1.12
C PHE A 14 -22.79 -1.17 0.19
N PRO A 15 -22.37 -2.43 0.40
CA PRO A 15 -22.28 -2.96 1.73
C PRO A 15 -21.20 -2.16 2.45
N ILE A 16 -21.62 -1.21 3.29
CA ILE A 16 -20.74 -0.62 4.30
C ILE A 16 -20.43 -1.75 5.28
N ILE A 17 -19.35 -2.48 5.01
CA ILE A 17 -18.73 -3.30 6.03
C ILE A 17 -18.01 -2.30 6.95
N ILE A 18 -18.72 -1.86 7.99
CA ILE A 18 -18.10 -1.29 9.18
C ILE A 18 -17.32 -2.45 9.83
N LEU A 19 -16.08 -2.66 9.40
CA LEU A 19 -15.14 -3.38 10.26
C LEU A 19 -14.77 -2.41 11.37
N GLN A 20 -15.32 -2.73 12.55
CA GLN A 20 -14.96 -2.12 13.81
C GLN A 20 -13.44 -2.02 13.93
N LYS A 21 -13.00 -0.81 14.26
CA LYS A 21 -11.65 -0.54 14.72
C LYS A 21 -11.49 -1.25 16.06
N THR A 22 -11.04 -2.50 16.03
CA THR A 22 -10.60 -3.17 17.26
C THR A 22 -9.37 -2.45 17.78
N SER A 23 -9.35 -2.31 19.09
CA SER A 23 -8.39 -1.56 19.87
C SER A 23 -6.96 -1.89 19.47
N ILE A 24 -6.15 -0.84 19.27
CA ILE A 24 -4.69 -0.96 19.27
C ILE A 24 -4.27 -1.04 20.75
N ASP A 25 -4.64 -2.13 21.41
CA ASP A 25 -4.12 -2.52 22.72
C ASP A 25 -3.88 -4.03 22.69
N ASN A 26 -3.06 -4.46 21.73
CA ASN A 26 -2.33 -5.72 21.78
C ASN A 26 -1.09 -5.57 20.89
N CYS A 27 -0.26 -4.60 21.26
CA CYS A 27 1.16 -4.71 20.95
C CYS A 27 1.68 -5.90 21.74
N VAL A 28 1.62 -7.10 21.15
CA VAL A 28 2.55 -8.15 21.50
C VAL A 28 3.92 -7.53 21.24
N LEU A 29 4.61 -7.18 22.33
CA LEU A 29 6.03 -6.95 22.30
C LEU A 29 6.63 -8.23 21.73
N ILE A 30 6.85 -8.26 20.42
CA ILE A 30 7.74 -9.23 19.82
C ILE A 30 9.06 -8.98 20.56
N PRO A 31 9.56 -9.96 21.33
CA PRO A 31 10.86 -9.80 21.94
C PRO A 31 11.83 -9.49 20.81
N HIS A 32 12.56 -8.40 20.93
CA HIS A 32 13.82 -8.22 20.23
C HIS A 32 14.78 -9.31 20.71
N ASN A 33 14.54 -10.56 20.30
CA ASN A 33 15.58 -11.55 20.17
C ASN A 33 16.02 -11.45 18.71
N CYS A 34 16.89 -10.48 18.47
CA CYS A 34 17.68 -10.42 17.25
C CYS A 34 18.66 -11.60 17.29
N ASP A 35 18.17 -12.83 17.09
CA ASP A 35 19.02 -13.94 16.72
C ASP A 35 19.46 -13.71 15.28
N PHE A 36 20.65 -13.13 15.15
CA PHE A 36 21.43 -13.06 13.92
C PHE A 36 21.91 -14.48 13.53
N SER A 37 20.98 -15.42 13.38
CA SER A 37 21.24 -16.80 13.02
C SER A 37 20.16 -17.36 12.11
N ALA A 38 19.82 -16.67 11.02
CA ALA A 38 19.28 -17.35 9.85
C ALA A 38 19.52 -16.60 8.52
N PRO A 39 20.77 -16.31 8.12
CA PRO A 39 21.07 -15.94 6.73
C PRO A 39 20.60 -17.01 5.72
N GLN A 40 20.43 -18.26 6.18
CA GLN A 40 20.13 -19.42 5.33
C GLN A 40 18.67 -19.46 4.84
N GLN A 41 17.70 -19.02 5.63
CA GLN A 41 16.26 -19.15 5.28
C GLN A 41 15.80 -18.16 4.20
N TYR A 42 16.44 -16.99 4.12
CA TYR A 42 16.16 -16.00 3.07
C TYR A 42 16.75 -16.44 1.72
N LEU A 43 17.98 -16.97 1.74
CA LEU A 43 18.65 -17.45 0.55
C LEU A 43 17.92 -18.67 -0.04
N SER A 44 17.44 -19.59 0.80
CA SER A 44 16.67 -20.76 0.32
C SER A 44 15.39 -20.35 -0.41
N ARG A 45 14.67 -19.34 0.09
CA ARG A 45 13.45 -18.82 -0.56
C ARG A 45 13.72 -18.15 -1.91
N LEU A 46 14.86 -17.45 -2.01
CA LEU A 46 15.28 -16.79 -3.24
C LEU A 46 15.75 -17.82 -4.28
N GLU A 47 16.49 -18.84 -3.84
CA GLU A 47 16.90 -19.97 -4.67
C GLU A 47 15.70 -20.77 -5.18
N GLU A 48 14.72 -21.06 -4.33
CA GLU A 48 13.46 -21.72 -4.71
C GLU A 48 12.69 -20.90 -5.76
N ALA A 49 12.61 -19.57 -5.58
CA ALA A 49 11.97 -18.68 -6.54
C ALA A 49 12.68 -18.69 -7.89
N ASN A 50 14.02 -18.66 -7.88
CA ASN A 50 14.84 -18.70 -9.09
C ASN A 50 14.76 -20.08 -9.78
N LEU A 51 14.78 -21.18 -9.02
CA LEU A 51 14.56 -22.54 -9.52
C LEU A 51 13.20 -22.67 -10.19
N LYS A 52 12.15 -22.16 -9.55
CA LYS A 52 10.80 -22.13 -10.11
C LYS A 52 10.76 -21.32 -11.41
N TRP A 53 11.34 -20.13 -11.42
CA TRP A 53 11.40 -19.27 -12.60
C TRP A 53 12.15 -19.93 -13.76
N ASN A 54 13.33 -20.50 -13.50
CA ASN A 54 14.13 -21.19 -14.51
C ASN A 54 13.44 -22.46 -15.04
N LYS A 55 12.71 -23.19 -14.18
CA LYS A 55 11.90 -24.33 -14.61
C LYS A 55 10.73 -23.91 -15.51
N THR A 56 10.07 -22.79 -15.19
CA THR A 56 8.89 -22.32 -15.93
C THR A 56 9.25 -21.57 -17.22
N TYR A 57 10.35 -20.81 -17.23
CA TYR A 57 10.68 -19.87 -18.31
C TYR A 57 12.11 -20.00 -18.86
N GLY A 58 12.99 -20.78 -18.22
CA GLY A 58 14.43 -20.82 -18.54
C GLY A 58 14.81 -21.61 -19.79
N SER A 59 13.89 -22.39 -20.37
CA SER A 59 14.11 -23.04 -21.67
C SER A 59 13.37 -22.29 -22.76
N VAL A 60 14.09 -21.36 -23.42
CA VAL A 60 13.72 -21.00 -24.79
C VAL A 60 13.92 -22.27 -25.63
N PRO A 61 12.90 -22.80 -26.33
CA PRO A 61 13.08 -24.01 -27.13
C PRO A 61 13.98 -23.70 -28.33
N THR A 62 15.28 -23.91 -28.17
CA THR A 62 16.23 -23.93 -29.27
C THR A 62 16.18 -25.30 -29.96
N LYS A 63 15.40 -25.34 -31.04
CA LYS A 63 15.37 -26.38 -32.09
C LYS A 63 15.00 -27.80 -31.65
N SER A 64 13.73 -28.17 -31.82
CA SER A 64 13.35 -29.56 -32.09
C SER A 64 13.13 -29.74 -33.60
N LYS A 65 13.88 -30.66 -34.20
CA LYS A 65 13.62 -31.21 -35.55
C LYS A 65 12.26 -31.90 -35.51
N SER A 66 11.22 -31.26 -36.01
CA SER A 66 9.93 -31.91 -36.29
C SER A 66 9.41 -31.42 -37.63
N ASN A 67 9.22 -32.38 -38.52
CA ASN A 67 8.84 -32.19 -39.91
C ASN A 67 7.34 -31.86 -39.97
N LYS A 68 6.98 -30.61 -39.69
CA LYS A 68 5.65 -30.05 -39.93
C LYS A 68 5.86 -28.60 -40.36
N LYS A 69 5.48 -28.25 -41.60
CA LYS A 69 5.40 -26.84 -42.07
C LYS A 69 4.28 -26.13 -41.31
N CYS A 70 4.51 -25.86 -40.03
CA CYS A 70 3.72 -24.93 -39.24
C CYS A 70 4.63 -23.69 -39.13
N ALA A 71 4.34 -22.65 -39.91
CA ALA A 71 5.13 -21.42 -39.86
C ALA A 71 5.22 -20.96 -38.40
N SER A 72 6.43 -20.97 -37.82
CA SER A 72 6.65 -20.57 -36.44
C SER A 72 6.27 -19.10 -36.31
N LYS A 73 5.09 -18.85 -35.74
CA LYS A 73 4.60 -17.49 -35.54
C LYS A 73 5.52 -16.81 -34.53
N LYS A 74 6.23 -15.78 -34.96
CA LYS A 74 7.05 -14.93 -34.10
C LYS A 74 6.25 -13.67 -33.76
N VAL A 75 6.45 -13.16 -32.55
CA VAL A 75 5.91 -11.86 -32.15
C VAL A 75 6.50 -10.80 -33.07
N LYS A 76 5.62 -10.01 -33.68
CA LYS A 76 5.97 -8.82 -34.46
C LYS A 76 5.21 -7.65 -33.87
N PHE A 77 5.83 -6.49 -33.84
CA PHE A 77 5.16 -5.24 -33.51
C PHE A 77 4.62 -4.62 -34.81
N ALA A 78 3.49 -3.91 -34.71
CA ALA A 78 2.98 -3.15 -35.84
C ALA A 78 3.94 -1.99 -36.16
N GLU A 79 4.11 -1.68 -37.44
CA GLU A 79 5.05 -0.64 -37.89
C GLU A 79 4.32 0.68 -38.16
N GLY A 80 5.04 1.80 -37.96
CA GLY A 80 4.58 3.12 -38.38
C GLY A 80 3.30 3.60 -37.68
N LYS A 81 2.28 3.95 -38.48
CA LYS A 81 1.04 4.59 -38.02
C LYS A 81 0.14 3.68 -37.17
N ASP A 82 0.32 2.36 -37.29
CA ASP A 82 -0.48 1.36 -36.57
C ASP A 82 0.19 0.89 -35.27
N LEU A 83 1.37 1.44 -34.93
CA LEU A 83 2.09 1.11 -33.70
C LEU A 83 1.30 1.48 -32.44
N ALA A 84 0.58 2.61 -32.47
CA ALA A 84 -0.15 3.10 -31.31
C ALA A 84 -1.46 3.78 -31.72
N LYS A 85 -2.56 3.33 -31.13
CA LYS A 85 -3.87 3.98 -31.27
C LYS A 85 -4.06 5.01 -30.16
N VAL A 86 -3.83 6.28 -30.48
CA VAL A 86 -4.05 7.38 -29.54
C VAL A 86 -5.54 7.67 -29.42
N LYS A 87 -6.11 7.46 -28.23
CA LYS A 87 -7.48 7.88 -27.89
C LYS A 87 -7.41 9.09 -26.97
N ARG A 88 -7.95 10.22 -27.41
CA ARG A 88 -8.03 11.43 -26.58
C ARG A 88 -9.05 11.23 -25.48
N LEU A 89 -8.62 11.36 -24.23
CA LEU A 89 -9.51 11.46 -23.09
C LEU A 89 -9.80 12.94 -22.86
N VAL A 90 -11.04 13.37 -23.06
CA VAL A 90 -11.50 14.71 -22.67
C VAL A 90 -11.91 14.62 -21.20
N ALA A 91 -10.96 14.89 -20.32
CA ALA A 91 -11.23 14.99 -18.89
C ALA A 91 -11.43 16.47 -18.53
N TRP A 92 -12.32 16.74 -17.57
CA TRP A 92 -12.43 18.06 -16.98
C TRP A 92 -11.14 18.35 -16.22
N ASP A 93 -10.37 19.37 -16.63
CA ASP A 93 -9.04 19.66 -16.09
C ASP A 93 -9.02 19.72 -14.55
N PHE A 94 -10.08 20.27 -13.96
CA PHE A 94 -10.26 20.30 -12.52
C PHE A 94 -10.37 18.89 -11.92
N ALA A 95 -11.28 18.05 -12.43
CA ALA A 95 -11.47 16.68 -11.96
C ALA A 95 -10.18 15.84 -12.16
N HIS A 96 -9.47 16.05 -13.27
CA HIS A 96 -8.22 15.35 -13.54
C HIS A 96 -7.11 15.73 -12.53
N ARG A 97 -6.98 17.02 -12.20
CA ARG A 97 -6.03 17.47 -11.18
C ARG A 97 -6.40 16.94 -9.80
N ALA A 98 -7.69 17.01 -9.42
CA ALA A 98 -8.17 16.51 -8.15
C ALA A 98 -7.91 15.00 -7.96
N ALA A 99 -8.13 14.19 -9.00
CA ALA A 99 -7.88 12.75 -8.94
C ALA A 99 -6.38 12.37 -8.82
N ARG A 100 -5.47 13.28 -9.18
CA ARG A 100 -4.01 13.06 -9.08
C ARG A 100 -3.43 13.45 -7.72
N VAL A 101 -4.15 14.23 -6.91
CA VAL A 101 -3.72 14.55 -5.55
C VAL A 101 -3.95 13.31 -4.68
N GLY A 102 -2.89 12.51 -4.54
CA GLY A 102 -2.91 11.35 -3.67
C GLY A 102 -3.00 11.76 -2.19
N PRO A 103 -3.54 10.90 -1.32
CA PRO A 103 -3.73 11.22 0.10
C PRO A 103 -2.40 11.43 0.86
N TRP A 104 -1.26 11.05 0.28
CA TRP A 104 0.07 11.12 0.90
C TRP A 104 0.52 12.55 1.25
N GLU A 105 0.16 13.54 0.43
CA GLU A 105 0.53 14.94 0.69
C GLU A 105 -0.15 15.43 1.99
N MET A 106 -1.41 15.04 2.18
CA MET A 106 -2.18 15.34 3.38
C MET A 106 -1.58 14.63 4.61
N TYR A 107 -1.24 13.34 4.49
CA TYR A 107 -0.59 12.60 5.58
C TYR A 107 0.76 13.21 5.98
N TYR A 108 1.57 13.64 5.02
CA TYR A 108 2.83 14.33 5.31
C TYR A 108 2.60 15.65 6.04
N ARG A 109 1.65 16.48 5.56
CA ARG A 109 1.29 17.74 6.22
C ARG A 109 0.79 17.52 7.64
N ASP A 110 -0.07 16.53 7.86
CA ASP A 110 -0.59 16.22 9.18
C ASP A 110 0.49 15.69 10.12
N SER A 111 1.45 14.91 9.61
CA SER A 111 2.64 14.53 10.38
C SER A 111 3.44 15.75 10.84
N GLN A 112 3.66 16.74 9.96
CA GLN A 112 4.36 17.97 10.32
C GLN A 112 3.60 18.81 11.35
N ARG A 113 2.28 18.97 11.17
CA ARG A 113 1.42 19.66 12.15
C ARG A 113 1.43 18.97 13.51
N PHE A 114 1.36 17.64 13.52
CA PHE A 114 1.41 16.85 14.75
C PHE A 114 2.74 17.03 15.48
N LYS A 115 3.86 17.00 14.75
CA LYS A 115 5.19 17.30 15.32
C LYS A 115 5.25 18.70 15.94
N SER A 116 4.75 19.71 15.22
CA SER A 116 4.68 21.08 15.73
C SER A 116 3.84 21.18 17.01
N ARG A 117 2.71 20.48 17.06
CA ARG A 117 1.83 20.46 18.23
C ARG A 117 2.48 19.76 19.41
N ILE A 118 3.16 18.63 19.20
CA ILE A 118 3.94 17.95 20.24
C ILE A 118 5.01 18.89 20.79
N SER A 119 5.78 19.54 19.92
CA SER A 119 6.85 20.46 20.34
C SER A 119 6.30 21.62 21.18
N SER A 120 5.20 22.23 20.73
CA SER A 120 4.56 23.34 21.44
C SER A 120 3.95 22.93 22.79
N LEU A 121 3.32 21.75 22.86
CA LEU A 121 2.74 21.23 24.10
C LEU A 121 3.79 20.69 25.07
N SER A 122 4.90 20.16 24.54
CA SER A 122 5.98 19.60 25.35
C SER A 122 6.57 20.66 26.28
N SER A 123 6.71 21.92 25.85
CA SER A 123 7.22 22.97 26.74
C SER A 123 6.32 23.22 27.96
N VAL A 124 5.00 23.12 27.78
CA VAL A 124 4.00 23.37 28.84
C VAL A 124 3.84 22.15 29.76
N ILE A 125 3.81 20.94 29.18
CA ILE A 125 3.48 19.71 29.90
C ILE A 125 4.72 19.05 30.53
N SER A 126 5.92 19.26 29.95
CA SER A 126 7.18 18.66 30.45
C SER A 126 7.45 18.91 31.94
N PRO A 127 7.23 20.11 32.52
CA PRO A 127 7.47 20.34 33.94
C PRO A 127 6.60 19.47 34.86
N VAL A 128 5.37 19.18 34.45
CA VAL A 128 4.43 18.34 35.22
C VAL A 128 4.79 16.86 35.07
N LEU A 129 5.24 16.46 33.87
CA LEU A 129 5.67 15.08 33.61
C LEU A 129 7.09 14.78 34.15
N ALA A 130 7.82 15.79 34.61
CA ALA A 130 9.16 15.64 35.16
C ALA A 130 9.17 14.67 36.34
N GLN A 131 10.19 13.80 36.41
CA GLN A 131 10.28 12.78 37.46
C GLN A 131 10.33 13.39 38.87
N SER A 132 10.96 14.55 39.02
CA SER A 132 11.00 15.31 40.28
C SER A 132 9.60 15.75 40.72
N HIS A 133 8.82 16.32 39.81
CA HIS A 133 7.43 16.72 40.07
C HIS A 133 6.58 15.51 40.44
N ARG A 134 6.65 14.41 39.67
CA ARG A 134 5.90 13.18 39.95
C ARG A 134 6.23 12.58 41.31
N LYS A 135 7.52 12.48 41.67
CA LYS A 135 7.95 12.00 42.99
C LYS A 135 7.39 12.88 44.10
N LYS A 136 7.49 14.21 43.98
CA LYS A 136 6.95 15.16 44.96
C LYS A 136 5.45 14.95 45.18
N ILE A 137 4.65 14.93 44.12
CA ILE A 137 3.20 14.74 44.24
C ILE A 137 2.86 13.36 44.82
N TYR A 138 3.59 12.32 44.41
CA TYR A 138 3.38 10.97 44.94
C TYR A 138 3.64 10.89 46.44
N THR A 139 4.78 11.43 46.91
CA THR A 139 5.11 11.49 48.35
C THR A 139 4.04 12.25 49.13
N GLN A 140 3.58 13.41 48.63
CA GLN A 140 2.56 14.23 49.29
C GLN A 140 1.18 13.57 49.40
N ARG A 141 0.84 12.68 48.46
CA ARG A 141 -0.51 12.09 48.37
C ARG A 141 -0.60 10.69 48.96
N PHE A 142 0.50 9.92 48.92
CA PHE A 142 0.46 8.47 49.14
C PHE A 142 1.53 7.96 50.13
N GLN A 143 2.51 8.77 50.53
CA GLN A 143 3.42 8.41 51.62
C GLN A 143 2.94 9.07 52.92
N THR A 144 1.91 8.45 53.48
CA THR A 144 1.44 8.63 54.87
C THR A 144 1.41 7.27 55.53
#